data_AF-A0A7V4V7E5-F1
#
_entry.id   AF-A0A7V4V7E5-F1
#
_cell.length_a   1.000
_cell.length_b   1.000
_cell.length_c   1.000
_cell.angle_alpha   90.00
_cell.angle_beta   90.00
_cell.angle_gamma   90.00
#
_symmetry.space_group_name_H-M   'P 1'
#
loop_
_entity.id
_entity.type
_entity.pdbx_description
1 polymer ?
#
loop_
_entity_poly.entity_id
_entity_poly.type
_entity_poly.pdbx_seq_one_letter_code
_entity_poly.pdbx_strand_id
1 'polypeptide(L)'
;MNLQNKDDLGFRFFEKKLFEKYGFDLSLYNQTFVERRIKVRMMFYNVNSYYEYWNILENNQKEYENFLNTFAINVTEFFRDQTLWEYLQSELFDNIRRKFEKKFSFFKILSAGCSTGEEPYSIGILIYEKFFDMIKNKKIIVGIEAIDIDEDALNKAKEGLYKHESLKTLINWRKDLLEKYFTV
;
A
#
# COMPACT_ATOMS: atom_id res chain seq x y z
N MET A 1 25.12 25.71 17.47
CA MET A 1 25.43 24.60 16.55
C MET A 1 24.09 23.92 16.23
N ASN A 2 23.53 24.15 15.04
CA ASN A 2 22.14 23.77 14.70
C ASN A 2 21.95 22.24 14.72
N LEU A 3 21.02 21.76 15.55
CA LEU A 3 20.63 20.35 15.67
C LEU A 3 20.20 19.73 14.33
N GLN A 4 19.59 20.53 13.46
CA GLN A 4 19.19 20.15 12.09
C GLN A 4 20.36 19.68 11.20
N ASN A 5 21.57 20.16 11.47
CA ASN A 5 22.75 19.85 10.65
C ASN A 5 23.44 18.53 11.09
N LYS A 6 23.19 18.07 12.33
CA LYS A 6 23.73 16.79 12.85
C LYS A 6 22.88 15.60 12.41
N ASP A 7 21.56 15.76 12.39
CA ASP A 7 20.64 14.72 11.91
C ASP A 7 20.85 14.41 10.42
N ASP A 8 21.10 15.42 9.57
CA ASP A 8 21.40 15.23 8.14
C ASP A 8 22.70 14.43 7.91
N LEU A 9 23.76 14.73 8.66
CA LEU A 9 25.03 13.99 8.58
C LEU A 9 24.89 12.53 9.06
N GLY A 10 24.15 12.31 10.16
CA GLY A 10 23.88 10.97 10.67
C GLY A 10 23.05 10.14 9.71
N PHE A 11 22.04 10.74 9.08
CA PHE A 11 21.20 10.09 8.07
C PHE A 11 22.02 9.66 6.85
N ARG A 12 22.84 10.55 6.27
CA ARG A 12 23.70 10.21 5.12
C ARG A 12 24.72 9.13 5.44
N PHE A 13 25.26 9.15 6.66
CA PHE A 13 26.13 8.06 7.13
C PHE A 13 25.39 6.72 7.13
N PHE A 14 24.18 6.69 7.69
CA PHE A 14 23.36 5.49 7.75
C PHE A 14 23.01 4.96 6.37
N GLU A 15 22.54 5.83 5.47
CA GLU A 15 22.22 5.48 4.08
C GLU A 15 23.41 4.87 3.35
N LYS A 16 24.58 5.51 3.42
CA LYS A 16 25.81 5.01 2.81
C LYS A 16 26.18 3.63 3.36
N LYS A 17 26.14 3.45 4.67
CA LYS A 17 26.50 2.19 5.33
C LYS A 17 25.55 1.05 4.98
N LEU A 18 24.26 1.35 4.93
CA LEU A 18 23.23 0.40 4.54
C LEU A 18 23.43 -0.07 3.09
N PHE A 19 23.72 0.84 2.18
CA PHE A 19 24.03 0.51 0.78
C PHE A 19 25.32 -0.32 0.68
N GLU A 20 26.40 0.08 1.37
CA GLU A 20 27.68 -0.65 1.36
C GLU A 20 27.56 -2.10 1.86
N LYS A 21 26.78 -2.33 2.93
CA LYS A 21 26.68 -3.65 3.55
C LYS A 21 25.64 -4.56 2.89
N TYR A 22 24.50 -3.99 2.51
CA TYR A 22 23.32 -4.77 2.11
C TYR A 22 22.83 -4.46 0.69
N GLY A 23 23.43 -3.50 -0.02
CA GLY A 23 22.97 -3.07 -1.34
C GLY A 23 21.60 -2.39 -1.35
N PHE A 24 21.08 -2.02 -0.18
CA PHE A 24 19.75 -1.42 -0.06
C PHE A 24 19.83 0.10 -0.24
N ASP A 25 19.29 0.60 -1.35
CA ASP A 25 19.35 2.00 -1.75
C ASP A 25 18.11 2.78 -1.26
N LEU A 26 18.31 3.65 -0.26
CA LEU A 26 17.24 4.49 0.30
C LEU A 26 16.89 5.69 -0.57
N SER A 27 17.75 6.08 -1.51
CA SER A 27 17.53 7.24 -2.37
C SER A 27 16.36 7.05 -3.34
N LEU A 28 15.93 5.81 -3.54
CA LEU A 28 14.76 5.44 -4.34
C LEU A 28 13.42 5.77 -3.64
N TYR A 29 13.44 6.14 -2.35
CA TYR A 29 12.25 6.42 -1.55
C TYR A 29 12.14 7.89 -1.19
N ASN A 30 10.92 8.34 -0.91
CA ASN A 30 10.69 9.69 -0.37
C ASN A 30 11.40 9.85 0.98
N GLN A 31 12.26 10.88 1.13
CA GLN A 31 13.08 11.08 2.32
C GLN A 31 12.26 11.15 3.63
N THR A 32 11.13 11.87 3.64
CA THR A 32 10.27 11.98 4.83
C THR A 32 9.67 10.62 5.22
N PHE A 33 9.34 9.77 4.24
CA PHE A 33 8.91 8.40 4.48
C PHE A 33 10.02 7.57 5.14
N VAL A 34 11.23 7.63 4.58
CA VAL A 34 12.41 6.91 5.08
C VAL A 34 12.72 7.30 6.52
N GLU A 35 12.89 8.60 6.78
CA GLU A 35 13.27 9.10 8.11
C GLU A 35 12.27 8.68 9.19
N ARG A 36 10.97 8.71 8.89
CA ARG A 36 9.93 8.28 9.82
C ARG A 36 10.06 6.80 10.18
N ARG A 37 10.34 5.93 9.21
CA ARG A 37 10.51 4.49 9.44
C ARG A 37 11.74 4.21 10.28
N ILE A 38 12.86 4.85 9.96
CA ILE A 38 14.10 4.70 10.74
C ILE A 38 13.88 5.17 12.17
N LYS A 39 13.25 6.34 12.38
CA LYS A 39 12.93 6.87 13.71
C LYS A 39 12.09 5.93 14.55
N VAL A 40 11.10 5.25 13.96
CA VAL A 40 10.30 4.24 14.69
C VAL A 40 11.17 3.08 15.18
N ARG A 41 12.12 2.60 14.36
CA ARG A 41 13.06 1.56 14.78
C ARG A 41 14.04 2.06 15.85
N MET A 42 14.54 3.29 15.71
CA MET A 42 15.38 3.94 16.72
C MET A 42 14.68 4.03 18.08
N MET A 43 13.40 4.42 18.09
CA MET A 43 12.59 4.46 19.32
C MET A 43 12.42 3.07 19.97
N PHE A 44 12.27 2.01 19.16
CA PHE A 44 12.17 0.64 19.68
C PHE A 44 13.42 0.22 20.48
N TYR A 45 14.61 0.68 20.06
CA TYR A 45 15.86 0.46 20.79
C TYR A 45 16.23 1.59 21.76
N ASN A 46 15.36 2.59 21.91
CA ASN A 46 15.59 3.76 22.76
C ASN A 46 16.90 4.51 22.43
N VAL A 47 17.23 4.62 21.14
CA VAL A 47 18.40 5.36 20.63
C VAL A 47 17.96 6.63 19.91
N ASN A 48 18.79 7.67 19.95
CA ASN A 48 18.47 8.99 19.41
C ASN A 48 19.39 9.41 18.25
N SER A 49 20.29 8.53 17.82
CA SER A 49 21.26 8.79 16.76
C SER A 49 21.24 7.69 15.69
N TYR A 50 21.31 8.10 14.42
CA TYR A 50 21.47 7.17 13.30
C TYR A 50 22.73 6.30 13.41
N TYR A 51 23.79 6.82 14.04
CA TYR A 51 25.02 6.07 14.29
C TYR A 51 24.81 4.94 15.31
N GLU A 52 24.09 5.23 16.40
CA GLU A 52 23.76 4.24 17.44
C GLU A 52 22.88 3.15 16.86
N TYR A 53 21.88 3.54 16.06
CA TYR A 53 21.00 2.59 15.41
C TYR A 53 21.72 1.74 14.35
N TRP A 54 22.64 2.32 13.58
CA TRP A 54 23.49 1.56 12.66
C TRP A 54 24.28 0.46 13.39
N ASN A 55 24.91 0.77 14.52
CA ASN A 55 25.69 -0.22 15.29
C ASN A 55 24.83 -1.41 15.73
N ILE A 56 23.56 -1.19 16.03
CA ILE A 56 22.61 -2.26 16.36
C ILE A 56 22.26 -3.05 15.09
N LEU A 57 21.84 -2.36 14.04
CA LEU A 57 21.41 -2.94 12.76
C LEU A 57 22.52 -3.79 12.11
N GLU A 58 23.77 -3.33 12.20
CA GLU A 58 24.93 -3.99 11.61
C GLU A 58 25.22 -5.34 12.26
N ASN A 59 24.92 -5.49 13.55
CA ASN A 59 25.26 -6.66 14.35
C ASN A 59 24.06 -7.56 14.69
N ASN A 60 22.87 -7.21 14.20
CA ASN A 60 21.64 -7.92 14.51
C ASN A 60 20.85 -8.24 13.23
N GLN A 61 21.03 -9.45 12.72
CA GLN A 61 20.35 -9.92 11.49
C GLN A 61 18.82 -9.84 11.61
N LYS A 62 18.27 -10.21 12.77
CA LYS A 62 16.83 -10.12 13.03
C LYS A 62 16.33 -8.68 13.01
N GLU A 63 17.15 -7.75 13.46
CA GLU A 63 16.81 -6.33 13.35
C GLU A 63 16.85 -5.84 11.91
N TYR A 64 17.83 -6.29 11.13
CA TYR A 64 17.88 -5.98 9.71
C TYR A 64 16.63 -6.48 8.97
N GLU A 65 16.16 -7.69 9.27
CA GLU A 65 14.88 -8.20 8.75
C GLU A 65 13.69 -7.32 9.18
N ASN A 66 13.61 -6.94 10.46
CA ASN A 66 12.55 -6.05 10.95
C ASN A 66 12.61 -4.66 10.30
N PHE A 67 13.80 -4.13 10.09
CA PHE A 67 14.04 -2.88 9.38
C PHE A 67 13.55 -2.99 7.95
N LEU A 68 13.96 -4.02 7.20
CA LEU A 68 13.49 -4.27 5.84
C LEU A 68 11.96 -4.37 5.79
N ASN A 69 11.34 -5.06 6.75
CA ASN A 69 9.88 -5.14 6.84
C ASN A 69 9.18 -3.78 7.00
N THR A 70 9.88 -2.73 7.44
CA THR A 70 9.33 -1.37 7.48
C THR A 70 9.33 -0.67 6.12
N PHE A 71 10.20 -1.10 5.20
CA PHE A 71 10.33 -0.62 3.82
C PHE A 71 9.67 -1.54 2.79
N ALA A 72 9.53 -2.83 3.11
CA ALA A 72 8.64 -3.73 2.42
C ALA A 72 7.23 -3.18 2.61
N ILE A 73 6.73 -2.50 1.58
CA ILE A 73 5.35 -2.03 1.50
C ILE A 73 4.49 -3.29 1.34
N ASN A 74 4.25 -3.98 2.45
CA ASN A 74 3.37 -5.16 2.53
C ASN A 74 2.31 -4.98 3.63
N VAL A 75 1.86 -3.74 3.84
CA VAL A 75 0.50 -3.53 4.35
C VAL A 75 -0.26 -2.86 3.23
N THR A 76 -0.62 -3.69 2.26
CA THR A 76 -1.79 -3.45 1.44
C THR A 76 -2.99 -3.68 2.36
N GLU A 77 -3.93 -2.76 2.31
CA GLU A 77 -5.15 -2.82 3.11
C GLU A 77 -6.29 -2.34 2.22
N PHE A 78 -7.49 -2.82 2.52
CA PHE A 78 -8.67 -2.41 1.80
C PHE A 78 -8.88 -0.91 1.96
N PHE A 79 -9.05 -0.24 0.83
CA PHE A 79 -9.28 1.19 0.76
C PHE A 79 -8.17 2.07 1.41
N ARG A 80 -6.90 1.64 1.33
CA ARG A 80 -5.72 2.24 2.00
C ARG A 80 -5.64 3.78 2.03
N ASP A 81 -5.93 4.46 0.92
CA ASP A 81 -6.00 5.92 0.86
C ASP A 81 -7.43 6.36 0.56
N GLN A 82 -8.21 6.63 1.62
CA GLN A 82 -9.61 7.05 1.51
C GLN A 82 -9.79 8.23 0.54
N THR A 83 -8.87 9.19 0.53
CA THR A 83 -8.96 10.38 -0.33
C THR A 83 -8.85 10.03 -1.81
N LEU A 84 -7.99 9.07 -2.15
CA LEU A 84 -7.91 8.52 -3.51
C LEU A 84 -9.22 7.82 -3.90
N TRP A 85 -9.80 7.01 -3.01
CA TRP A 85 -11.04 6.28 -3.32
C TRP A 85 -12.24 7.20 -3.47
N GLU A 86 -12.33 8.25 -2.66
CA GLU A 86 -13.34 9.29 -2.79
C GLU A 86 -13.21 10.00 -4.14
N TYR A 87 -12.00 10.41 -4.52
CA TYR A 87 -11.74 11.02 -5.83
C TYR A 87 -12.09 10.07 -7.00
N LEU A 88 -11.70 8.80 -6.91
CA LEU A 88 -12.05 7.79 -7.92
C LEU A 88 -13.57 7.66 -8.06
N GLN A 89 -14.30 7.68 -6.94
CA GLN A 89 -15.75 7.55 -6.94
C GLN A 89 -16.47 8.78 -7.50
N SER A 90 -16.10 9.98 -7.07
CA SER A 90 -16.81 11.23 -7.38
C SER A 90 -16.42 11.85 -8.72
N GLU A 91 -15.16 11.70 -9.12
CA GLU A 91 -14.65 12.33 -10.34
C GLU A 91 -14.50 11.28 -11.44
N LEU A 92 -13.64 10.28 -11.25
CA LEU A 92 -13.30 9.37 -12.34
C LEU A 92 -14.49 8.50 -12.76
N PHE A 93 -15.11 7.80 -11.81
CA PHE A 93 -16.18 6.85 -12.12
C PHE A 93 -17.48 7.54 -12.53
N ASP A 94 -17.81 8.71 -11.98
CA ASP A 94 -18.96 9.50 -12.47
C ASP A 94 -18.75 10.00 -13.91
N ASN A 95 -17.54 10.44 -14.24
CA ASN A 95 -17.18 10.79 -15.61
C ASN A 95 -17.31 9.60 -16.56
N ILE A 96 -16.83 8.43 -16.15
CA ILE A 96 -16.91 7.18 -16.94
C ILE A 96 -18.37 6.73 -17.10
N ARG A 97 -19.17 6.77 -16.04
CA ARG A 97 -20.59 6.41 -16.07
C ARG A 97 -21.36 7.23 -17.08
N ARG A 98 -21.20 8.56 -17.08
CA ARG A 98 -21.84 9.45 -18.06
C ARG A 98 -21.44 9.14 -19.51
N LYS A 99 -20.21 8.68 -19.74
CA LYS A 99 -19.75 8.25 -21.08
C LYS A 99 -20.39 6.93 -21.51
N PHE A 100 -20.55 6.00 -20.59
CA PHE A 100 -21.06 4.65 -20.87
C PHE A 100 -22.59 4.57 -20.93
N GLU A 101 -23.34 5.51 -20.36
CA GLU A 101 -24.81 5.53 -20.45
C GLU A 101 -25.33 5.54 -21.90
N LYS A 102 -24.53 6.09 -22.83
CA LYS A 102 -24.92 6.28 -24.22
C LYS A 102 -24.68 5.07 -25.13
N LYS A 103 -23.92 4.06 -24.69
CA LYS A 103 -23.59 2.88 -25.51
C LYS A 103 -23.02 1.73 -24.70
N PHE A 104 -23.16 0.52 -25.23
CA PHE A 104 -22.45 -0.64 -24.71
C PHE A 104 -20.93 -0.40 -24.69
N SER A 105 -20.28 -0.69 -23.56
CA SER A 105 -18.88 -0.34 -23.33
C SER A 105 -18.11 -1.43 -22.59
N PHE A 106 -16.84 -1.61 -22.96
CA PHE A 106 -15.88 -2.41 -22.21
C PHE A 106 -14.98 -1.51 -21.39
N PHE A 107 -14.74 -1.88 -20.13
CA PHE A 107 -13.88 -1.14 -19.23
C PHE A 107 -12.85 -2.07 -18.60
N LYS A 108 -11.58 -1.78 -18.81
CA LYS A 108 -10.48 -2.58 -18.26
C LYS A 108 -9.65 -1.75 -17.31
N ILE A 109 -9.27 -2.35 -16.20
CA ILE A 109 -8.37 -1.76 -15.20
C ILE A 109 -7.22 -2.72 -14.95
N LEU A 110 -6.03 -2.16 -14.80
CA LEU A 110 -4.83 -2.87 -14.36
C LEU A 110 -4.44 -2.36 -12.98
N SER A 111 -4.39 -3.25 -11.99
CA SER A 111 -3.72 -3.03 -10.71
C SER A 111 -2.32 -3.62 -10.81
N ALA A 112 -1.30 -2.75 -10.87
CA ALA A 112 0.09 -3.15 -11.05
C ALA A 112 0.84 -3.06 -9.71
N GLY A 113 1.46 -4.15 -9.28
CA GLY A 113 2.00 -4.27 -7.93
C GLY A 113 0.90 -4.50 -6.90
N CYS A 114 -0.04 -5.41 -7.20
CA CYS A 114 -1.26 -5.60 -6.41
C CYS A 114 -1.04 -6.26 -5.03
N SER A 115 0.17 -6.73 -4.74
CA SER A 115 0.56 -7.40 -3.51
C SER A 115 -0.42 -8.53 -3.17
N THR A 116 -0.94 -8.59 -1.93
CA THR A 116 -1.90 -9.61 -1.49
C THR A 116 -3.34 -9.37 -1.91
N GLY A 117 -3.62 -8.43 -2.82
CA GLY A 117 -4.90 -8.33 -3.53
C GLY A 117 -5.91 -7.32 -2.99
N GLU A 118 -5.66 -6.65 -1.86
CA GLU A 118 -6.63 -5.72 -1.28
C GLU A 118 -7.00 -4.56 -2.23
N GLU A 119 -6.06 -4.07 -3.03
CA GLU A 119 -6.33 -3.04 -4.04
C GLU A 119 -7.27 -3.50 -5.16
N PRO A 120 -6.99 -4.57 -5.94
CA PRO A 120 -7.89 -4.99 -7.01
C PRO A 120 -9.28 -5.39 -6.50
N TYR A 121 -9.41 -5.93 -5.28
CA TYR A 121 -10.73 -6.15 -4.68
C TYR A 121 -11.42 -4.84 -4.27
N SER A 122 -10.69 -3.87 -3.71
CA SER A 122 -11.25 -2.54 -3.41
C SER A 122 -11.81 -1.85 -4.67
N ILE A 123 -11.06 -1.94 -5.78
CA ILE A 123 -11.50 -1.49 -7.11
C ILE A 123 -12.78 -2.21 -7.54
N GLY A 124 -12.79 -3.55 -7.44
CA GLY A 124 -13.93 -4.38 -7.82
C GLY A 124 -15.21 -4.04 -7.06
N ILE A 125 -15.10 -3.90 -5.74
CA ILE A 125 -16.21 -3.50 -4.86
C ILE A 125 -16.74 -2.13 -5.28
N LEU A 126 -15.85 -1.13 -5.41
CA LEU A 126 -16.26 0.24 -5.72
C LEU A 126 -16.94 0.35 -7.10
N ILE A 127 -16.44 -0.38 -8.09
CA ILE A 127 -17.04 -0.44 -9.42
C ILE A 127 -18.39 -1.13 -9.36
N TYR A 128 -18.49 -2.26 -8.68
CA TYR A 128 -19.73 -2.98 -8.58
C TYR A 128 -20.81 -2.12 -7.91
N GLU A 129 -20.48 -1.40 -6.84
CA GLU A 129 -21.38 -0.42 -6.22
C GLU A 129 -21.79 0.69 -7.19
N LYS A 130 -20.83 1.31 -7.88
CA LYS A 130 -21.09 2.51 -8.69
C LYS A 130 -21.79 2.20 -10.03
N PHE A 131 -21.56 1.01 -10.58
CA PHE A 131 -22.04 0.60 -11.90
C PHE A 131 -23.02 -0.58 -11.85
N PHE A 132 -23.55 -0.93 -10.67
CA PHE A 132 -24.41 -2.10 -10.45
C PHE A 132 -25.47 -2.29 -11.53
N ASP A 133 -26.30 -1.27 -11.80
CA ASP A 133 -27.37 -1.36 -12.79
C ASP A 133 -26.85 -1.54 -14.22
N MET A 134 -25.71 -0.94 -14.55
CA MET A 134 -25.12 -1.05 -15.89
C MET A 134 -24.53 -2.44 -16.11
N ILE A 135 -23.88 -3.01 -15.09
CA ILE A 135 -23.36 -4.38 -15.11
C ILE A 135 -24.52 -5.38 -15.17
N LYS A 136 -25.52 -5.24 -14.30
CA LYS A 136 -26.71 -6.11 -14.24
C LYS A 136 -27.48 -6.13 -15.56
N ASN A 137 -27.66 -4.97 -16.18
CA ASN A 137 -28.33 -4.83 -17.47
C ASN A 137 -27.41 -5.12 -18.68
N LYS A 138 -26.19 -5.64 -18.45
CA LYS A 138 -25.20 -5.96 -19.49
C LYS A 138 -24.89 -4.77 -20.42
N LYS A 139 -25.00 -3.54 -19.92
CA LYS A 139 -24.62 -2.32 -20.65
C LYS A 139 -23.11 -2.11 -20.63
N ILE A 140 -22.43 -2.63 -19.61
CA ILE A 140 -20.98 -2.62 -19.55
C ILE A 140 -20.44 -3.99 -19.18
N ILE A 141 -19.23 -4.28 -19.65
CA ILE A 141 -18.41 -5.40 -19.19
C ILE A 141 -17.14 -4.81 -18.59
N VAL A 142 -16.87 -5.17 -17.33
CA VAL A 142 -15.67 -4.73 -16.63
C VAL A 142 -14.69 -5.89 -16.47
N GLY A 143 -13.43 -5.66 -16.78
CA GLY A 143 -12.32 -6.54 -16.45
C GLY A 143 -11.33 -5.85 -15.51
N ILE A 144 -10.90 -6.54 -14.47
CA ILE A 144 -9.81 -6.09 -13.59
C ILE A 144 -8.70 -7.13 -13.71
N GLU A 145 -7.56 -6.68 -14.21
CA GLU A 145 -6.33 -7.46 -14.28
C GLU A 145 -5.43 -6.98 -13.12
N ALA A 146 -4.90 -7.91 -12.35
CA ALA A 146 -4.02 -7.63 -11.22
C ALA A 146 -2.72 -8.39 -11.40
N ILE A 147 -1.59 -7.68 -11.30
CA ILE A 147 -0.26 -8.25 -11.52
C ILE A 147 0.65 -7.91 -10.35
N ASP A 148 1.52 -8.84 -10.00
CA ASP A 148 2.61 -8.64 -9.06
C ASP A 148 3.81 -9.52 -9.46
N ILE A 149 5.00 -9.14 -9.01
CA ILE A 149 6.22 -9.94 -9.17
C ILE A 149 6.31 -11.03 -8.10
N ASP A 150 5.67 -10.82 -6.94
CA ASP A 150 5.63 -11.75 -5.82
C ASP A 150 4.51 -12.79 -6.03
N GLU A 151 4.90 -14.01 -6.41
CA GLU A 151 3.97 -15.13 -6.64
C GLU A 151 3.23 -15.57 -5.36
N ASP A 152 3.88 -15.49 -4.20
CA ASP A 152 3.25 -15.82 -2.92
C ASP A 152 2.18 -14.78 -2.55
N ALA A 153 2.42 -13.51 -2.85
CA ALA A 153 1.44 -12.46 -2.70
C ALA A 153 0.24 -12.68 -3.64
N LEU A 154 0.48 -13.05 -4.90
CA LEU A 154 -0.58 -13.38 -5.85
C LEU A 154 -1.39 -14.61 -5.42
N ASN A 155 -0.77 -15.62 -4.81
CA ASN A 155 -1.48 -16.79 -4.30
C ASN A 155 -2.41 -16.40 -3.14
N LYS A 156 -1.94 -15.57 -2.21
CA LYS A 156 -2.79 -14.99 -1.14
C LYS A 156 -3.94 -14.15 -1.71
N ALA A 157 -3.67 -13.35 -2.74
CA ALA A 157 -4.70 -12.57 -3.42
C ALA A 157 -5.81 -13.47 -4.01
N LYS A 158 -5.43 -14.58 -4.66
CA LYS A 158 -6.38 -15.55 -5.22
C LYS A 158 -7.19 -16.28 -4.15
N GLU A 159 -6.60 -16.57 -2.99
CA GLU A 159 -7.32 -17.17 -1.87
C GLU A 159 -8.41 -16.24 -1.33
N GLY A 160 -8.18 -14.93 -1.35
CA GLY A 160 -9.17 -13.93 -0.93
C GLY A 160 -9.46 -13.96 0.58
N LEU A 161 -8.54 -14.51 1.38
CA LEU A 161 -8.64 -14.60 2.84
C LEU A 161 -7.79 -13.51 3.48
N TYR A 162 -8.45 -12.61 4.21
CA TYR A 162 -7.80 -11.43 4.78
C TYR A 162 -7.91 -11.40 6.29
N LYS A 163 -6.84 -10.94 6.94
CA LYS A 163 -6.84 -10.70 8.37
C LYS A 163 -7.58 -9.41 8.68
N HIS A 164 -8.08 -9.31 9.92
CA HIS A 164 -8.78 -8.12 10.39
C HIS A 164 -7.96 -6.84 10.22
N GLU A 165 -6.62 -6.92 10.32
CA GLU A 165 -5.73 -5.77 10.14
C GLU A 165 -5.86 -5.14 8.74
N SER A 166 -5.92 -5.96 7.69
CA SER A 166 -6.07 -5.49 6.30
C SER A 166 -7.45 -4.86 6.03
N LEU A 167 -8.41 -5.02 6.94
CA LEU A 167 -9.79 -4.52 6.81
C LEU A 167 -10.07 -3.29 7.67
N LYS A 168 -9.11 -2.83 8.48
CA LYS A 168 -9.33 -1.71 9.44
C LYS A 168 -9.87 -0.46 8.77
N THR A 169 -9.26 -0.04 7.65
CA THR A 169 -9.68 1.15 6.92
C THR A 169 -11.08 1.00 6.34
N LEU A 170 -11.40 -0.17 5.76
CA LEU A 170 -12.76 -0.50 5.31
C LEU A 170 -13.78 -0.47 6.44
N ILE A 171 -13.48 -1.09 7.59
CA ILE A 171 -14.37 -1.12 8.76
C ILE A 171 -14.69 0.30 9.23
N ASN A 172 -13.69 1.18 9.28
CA ASN A 172 -13.84 2.55 9.76
C ASN A 172 -14.58 3.45 8.76
N TRP A 173 -14.39 3.23 7.46
CA TRP A 173 -14.93 4.10 6.42
C TRP A 173 -16.30 3.64 5.92
N ARG A 174 -16.45 2.35 5.63
CA ARG A 174 -17.58 1.74 4.92
C ARG A 174 -17.87 0.34 5.44
N LYS A 175 -18.23 0.26 6.72
CA LYS A 175 -18.60 -1.01 7.39
C LYS A 175 -19.72 -1.76 6.64
N ASP A 176 -20.62 -1.04 6.00
CA ASP A 176 -21.68 -1.59 5.16
C ASP A 176 -21.13 -2.46 4.00
N LEU A 177 -19.99 -2.08 3.42
CA LEU A 177 -19.33 -2.86 2.37
C LEU A 177 -18.66 -4.11 2.94
N LEU A 178 -18.12 -4.06 4.17
CA LEU A 178 -17.59 -5.25 4.81
C LEU A 178 -18.67 -6.34 4.93
N GLU A 179 -19.83 -5.98 5.47
CA GLU A 179 -20.95 -6.91 5.70
C GLU A 179 -21.52 -7.47 4.38
N LYS A 180 -21.40 -6.71 3.29
CA LYS A 180 -21.90 -7.12 1.97
C LYS A 180 -20.94 -8.02 1.19
N TYR A 181 -19.63 -7.79 1.32
CA TYR A 181 -18.62 -8.41 0.45
C TYR A 181 -17.72 -9.42 1.15
N PHE A 182 -17.79 -9.55 2.48
CA PHE A 182 -16.99 -10.49 3.26
C PHE A 182 -17.87 -11.39 4.11
N THR A 183 -17.43 -12.63 4.27
CA THR A 183 -17.94 -13.56 5.28
C THR A 183 -16.99 -13.57 6.46
N VAL A 184 -17.50 -13.24 7.64
CA VAL A 184 -16.75 -13.15 8.91
C VAL A 184 -17.04 -14.35 9.78
#